data_AF-A0A7R8ZDC4-F1
#
_entry.id   AF-A0A7R8ZDC4-F1
#
_cell.length_a   1.000
_cell.length_b   1.000
_cell.length_c   1.000
_cell.angle_alpha   90.00
_cell.angle_beta   90.00
_cell.angle_gamma   90.00
#
_symmetry.space_group_name_H-M   'P 1'
#
loop_
_entity.id
_entity.type
_entity.pdbx_description
1 polymer ?
#
loop_
_entity_poly.entity_id
_entity_poly.type
_entity_poly.pdbx_seq_one_letter_code
_entity_poly.pdbx_strand_id
1 'polypeptide(L)' 'MESNLIPSQGESYGQSMNQRLIVGCYHSNRHAAVLFKSVNTPYTSAMFQV' A
#
# COMPACT_ATOMS: atom_id res chain seq x y z
N MET A 1 2.68 18.86 8.36
CA MET A 1 3.83 18.09 7.83
C MET A 1 3.25 16.86 7.15
N GLU A 2 3.26 16.82 5.82
CA GLU A 2 2.89 15.62 5.06
C GLU A 2 4.00 14.58 5.18
N SER A 3 3.68 13.41 5.75
CA SER A 3 4.59 12.27 5.77
C SER A 3 4.48 11.58 4.42
N ASN A 4 5.50 11.72 3.58
CA ASN A 4 5.63 10.95 2.34
C ASN A 4 6.02 9.51 2.72
N LEU A 5 5.02 8.62 2.79
CA LEU A 5 5.23 7.20 3.01
C LEU A 5 5.93 6.61 1.78
N ILE A 6 7.24 6.46 1.84
CA ILE A 6 8.03 5.78 0.82
C ILE A 6 8.09 4.30 1.20
N PRO A 7 7.73 3.36 0.30
CA PRO A 7 7.91 1.94 0.55
C PRO A 7 9.37 1.66 0.91
N SER A 8 9.62 0.93 2.00
CA SER A 8 10.98 0.50 2.33
C SER A 8 11.50 -0.34 1.16
N GLN A 9 12.57 0.15 0.54
CA GLN A 9 13.19 -0.47 -0.63
C GLN A 9 13.88 -1.78 -0.23
N GLY A 10 13.10 -2.83 -0.03
CA GLY A 10 13.57 -4.19 -0.26
C GLY A 10 13.62 -4.44 -1.76
N GLU A 11 14.61 -3.85 -2.45
CA GLU A 11 14.69 -3.82 -3.93
C GLU A 11 14.62 -5.21 -4.58
N SER A 12 14.95 -6.28 -3.85
CA SER A 12 14.89 -7.65 -4.35
C SER A 12 13.50 -8.29 -4.34
N TYR A 13 12.58 -7.89 -3.46
CA TYR A 13 11.23 -8.50 -3.40
C TYR A 13 10.21 -7.82 -4.32
N GLY A 14 10.50 -6.59 -4.74
CA GLY A 14 9.56 -5.79 -5.51
C GLY A 14 9.45 -6.17 -7.00
N GLN A 15 10.53 -6.64 -7.61
CA GLN A 15 10.59 -6.86 -9.07
C GLN A 15 9.67 -8.01 -9.51
N SER A 16 9.53 -9.05 -8.68
CA SER A 16 8.76 -10.26 -9.02
C SER A 16 7.26 -10.21 -8.72
N MET A 17 6.76 -9.17 -8.03
CA MET A 17 5.34 -9.13 -7.65
C MET A 17 4.50 -8.40 -8.72
N ASN A 18 3.45 -9.09 -9.18
CA ASN A 18 2.44 -8.56 -10.11
C ASN A 18 1.50 -7.57 -9.42
N GLN A 19 1.38 -7.64 -8.09
CA GLN A 19 0.52 -6.78 -7.29
C GLN A 19 1.23 -6.36 -5.99
N ARG A 20 1.10 -5.09 -5.58
CA ARG A 20 1.62 -4.59 -4.30
C ARG A 20 0.56 -3.75 -3.60
N LEU A 21 0.27 -4.10 -2.35
CA LEU A 21 -0.63 -3.38 -1.45
C LEU A 21 0.19 -2.74 -0.32
N ILE A 22 -0.05 -1.46 -0.05
CA ILE A 22 0.50 -0.73 1.10
C ILE A 22 -0.62 -0.58 2.11
N VAL A 23 -0.37 -0.96 3.36
CA VAL A 23 -1.32 -0.79 4.46
C VAL A 23 -0.79 0.28 5.41
N GLY A 24 -1.54 1.37 5.57
CA GLY A 24 -1.27 2.42 6.52
C GLY A 24 -2.22 2.35 7.72
N CYS A 25 -1.71 2.63 8.92
CA CYS A 25 -2.54 2.84 10.10
C CYS A 25 -3.02 4.29 10.12
N TYR A 26 -4.33 4.49 10.24
CA TYR A 26 -4.90 5.83 10.32
C TYR A 26 -5.15 6.22 11.78
N HIS A 27 -6.22 5.73 12.41
CA HIS A 27 -6.55 5.91 13.84
C HIS A 27 -7.57 4.84 14.29
N SER A 28 -7.57 4.46 15.58
CA SER A 28 -8.60 3.63 16.22
C SER A 28 -8.99 2.36 15.44
N ASN A 29 -8.03 1.46 15.23
CA ASN A 29 -8.17 0.21 14.46
C ASN A 29 -8.62 0.38 13.00
N ARG A 30 -8.59 1.60 12.45
CA ARG A 30 -8.84 1.84 11.03
C ARG A 30 -7.54 1.82 10.26
N HIS A 31 -7.55 1.04 9.18
CA HIS A 31 -6.44 0.90 8.26
C HIS A 31 -6.85 1.36 6.86
N ALA A 32 -5.91 1.95 6.15
CA ALA A 32 -6.03 2.28 4.75
C ALA A 32 -5.18 1.30 3.94
N ALA A 33 -5.79 0.60 2.98
CA ALA A 33 -5.09 -0.22 2.01
C ALA A 33 -5.00 0.53 0.69
N VAL A 34 -3.83 0.55 0.06
CA VAL A 34 -3.58 1.24 -1.20
C VAL A 34 -2.88 0.29 -2.17
N LEU A 35 -3.48 0.07 -3.33
CA LEU A 35 -2.90 -0.75 -4.39
C LEU A 35 -1.89 0.09 -5.19
N PHE A 36 -0.61 -0.14 -4.92
CA PHE A 36 0.50 0.65 -5.45
C PHE A 36 1.03 0.15 -6.80
N LYS A 37 0.97 -1.16 -7.05
CA LYS A 37 1.32 -1.78 -8.33
C LYS A 37 0.28 -2.84 -8.64
N SER A 38 -0.32 -2.81 -9.82
CA SER A 38 -1.15 -3.91 -10.34
C SER A 38 -1.06 -3.89 -11.86
N VAL A 39 -0.85 -5.06 -12.46
CA VAL A 39 -0.81 -5.20 -13.93
C VAL A 39 -2.20 -5.00 -14.54
N ASN A 40 -3.27 -5.29 -13.79
CA ASN A 40 -4.64 -5.37 -14.32
C ASN A 40 -5.63 -4.42 -13.63
N THR A 41 -5.20 -3.68 -12.62
CA THR A 41 -6.11 -2.84 -11.81
C THR A 41 -5.58 -1.43 -11.73
N PRO A 42 -6.40 -0.41 -11.97
CA PRO A 42 -6.00 0.96 -11.70
C PRO A 42 -5.70 1.15 -10.21
N TYR A 43 -4.94 2.19 -9.89
CA TYR A 43 -4.65 2.59 -8.52
C TYR A 43 -5.97 2.76 -7.74
N THR A 44 -6.09 2.08 -6.61
CA THR A 44 -7.30 2.08 -5.78
C THR A 44 -6.94 2.03 -4.30
N SER A 45 -7.81 2.58 -3.47
CA SER A 45 -7.67 2.57 -2.02
C SER A 45 -8.96 2.15 -1.33
N ALA A 46 -8.83 1.49 -0.18
CA ALA A 46 -9.96 1.06 0.64
C ALA A 46 -9.65 1.26 2.13
N MET A 47 -10.67 1.61 2.91
CA MET A 47 -10.60 1.67 4.37
C MET A 47 -11.18 0.39 4.96
N PHE A 48 -10.53 -0.17 5.97
CA PHE A 48 -11.02 -1.37 6.67
C PHE A 48 -10.72 -1.31 8.17
N GLN A 49 -11.39 -2.19 8.92
CA GLN A 49 -11.20 -2.43 10.35
C GLN A 49 -10.96 -3.92 10.56
N VAL A 50 -10.18 -4.27 11.58
CA VAL A 50 -9.85 -5.66 11.97
C VAL A 50 -10.42 -5.93 13.34
#